data_AF-A0A1I6SX45-F1
#
_entry.id   AF-A0A1I6SX45-F1
#
_cell.length_a   1.000
_cell.length_b   1.000
_cell.length_c   1.000
_cell.angle_alpha   90.00
_cell.angle_beta   90.00
_cell.angle_gamma   90.00
#
_symmetry.space_group_name_H-M   'P 1'
#
loop_
_entity.id
_entity.type
_entity.pdbx_description
1 polymer ?
#
loop_
_entity_poly.entity_id
_entity_poly.type
_entity_poly.pdbx_seq_one_letter_code
_entity_poly.pdbx_strand_id
1 'polypeptide(L)'
;MVNPDQTRHDTPLADRETLVRGELTPIRDEALHGHETLVKITPEHSRRRDVGEDLDFPDQAPPTPPRGTLADGTIRTTGWLQIGPLAISSGLWATLAGAATGLALTRVWAWLPLVLAVTGLACWWLWVRRWRPASRATNLRRVPAARLRPGTPLRLHGAIGPVAVVESVTPDGPERVTVTFTSGHRHHLRTGRRCHVVEILD
;
A
#
# COMPACT_ATOMS: atom_id res chain seq x y z
N MET A 1 -60.64 -17.91 -0.74
CA MET A 1 -60.86 -19.04 -1.68
C MET A 1 -60.45 -18.54 -3.06
N VAL A 2 -59.53 -19.10 -3.84
CA VAL A 2 -58.66 -20.29 -3.78
C VAL A 2 -57.43 -19.98 -4.66
N ASN A 3 -56.31 -20.58 -4.27
CA ASN A 3 -54.96 -20.68 -4.83
C ASN A 3 -54.87 -21.07 -6.33
N PRO A 4 -53.83 -20.65 -7.07
CA PRO A 4 -53.26 -21.46 -8.14
C PRO A 4 -51.86 -21.95 -7.76
N ASP A 5 -51.81 -23.22 -7.37
CA ASP A 5 -50.61 -24.01 -7.09
C ASP A 5 -50.18 -24.77 -8.36
N GLN A 6 -48.86 -24.91 -8.49
CA GLN A 6 -48.14 -26.10 -9.00
C GLN A 6 -48.30 -26.61 -10.44
N THR A 7 -47.20 -26.49 -11.17
CA THR A 7 -46.53 -27.57 -11.93
C THR A 7 -45.02 -27.32 -11.80
N ARG A 8 -44.31 -27.77 -10.76
CA ARG A 8 -43.77 -29.12 -10.49
C ARG A 8 -43.11 -29.78 -11.71
N HIS A 9 -41.80 -29.57 -11.85
CA HIS A 9 -40.90 -30.58 -12.38
C HIS A 9 -39.82 -30.87 -11.33
N ASP A 10 -40.05 -31.98 -10.64
CA ASP A 10 -39.08 -32.68 -9.81
C ASP A 10 -38.02 -33.36 -10.71
N THR A 11 -36.83 -33.46 -10.12
CA THR A 11 -35.51 -34.02 -10.51
C THR A 11 -35.58 -35.54 -10.82
N PRO A 12 -34.51 -36.30 -11.24
CA PRO A 12 -33.26 -36.45 -10.46
C PRO A 12 -31.94 -36.90 -11.17
N LEU A 13 -30.86 -36.80 -10.36
CA LEU A 13 -29.74 -37.74 -10.16
C LEU A 13 -28.60 -37.92 -11.19
N ALA A 14 -27.42 -37.57 -10.68
CA ALA A 14 -26.24 -38.42 -10.52
C ALA A 14 -25.16 -38.45 -11.62
N ASP A 15 -23.94 -38.18 -11.14
CA ASP A 15 -22.81 -39.12 -11.12
C ASP A 15 -21.54 -38.64 -11.86
N ARG A 16 -20.61 -38.10 -11.08
CA ARG A 16 -19.17 -38.33 -11.22
C ARG A 16 -18.40 -37.76 -10.02
N GLU A 17 -18.47 -38.48 -8.90
CA GLU A 17 -17.31 -38.68 -8.02
C GLU A 17 -16.47 -39.80 -8.66
N THR A 18 -15.14 -39.81 -8.71
CA THR A 18 -14.19 -40.21 -7.65
C THR A 18 -12.81 -40.26 -8.37
N LEU A 19 -11.66 -39.89 -7.80
CA LEU A 19 -10.78 -40.59 -6.84
C LEU A 19 -9.41 -39.87 -7.06
N VAL A 20 -8.56 -39.46 -6.11
CA VAL A 20 -7.79 -40.19 -5.07
C VAL A 20 -7.11 -39.06 -4.24
N ARG A 21 -7.37 -38.83 -2.94
CA ARG A 21 -6.91 -39.51 -1.71
C ARG A 21 -5.39 -39.43 -1.43
N GLY A 22 -5.04 -38.86 -0.28
CA GLY A 22 -3.71 -38.82 0.34
C GLY A 22 -3.73 -37.79 1.45
N GLU A 23 -4.52 -38.02 2.50
CA GLU A 23 -4.17 -38.64 3.78
C GLU A 23 -3.89 -37.61 4.87
N LEU A 24 -4.67 -37.76 5.95
CA LEU A 24 -4.73 -36.94 7.15
C LEU A 24 -3.68 -37.42 8.16
N THR A 25 -3.12 -36.48 8.91
CA THR A 25 -2.83 -36.72 10.34
C THR A 25 -3.32 -35.54 11.17
N PRO A 26 -4.25 -35.75 12.12
CA PRO A 26 -4.54 -34.82 13.19
C PRO A 26 -3.65 -35.14 14.40
N ILE A 27 -3.01 -34.13 15.01
CA ILE A 27 -2.42 -34.29 16.34
C ILE A 27 -3.21 -33.40 17.30
N ARG A 28 -3.78 -34.05 18.30
CA ARG A 28 -4.63 -33.51 19.36
C ARG A 28 -3.79 -33.34 20.63
N ASP A 29 -3.98 -32.17 21.24
CA ASP A 29 -3.90 -31.71 22.63
C ASP A 29 -3.08 -32.44 23.73
N GLU A 30 -2.64 -31.57 24.66
CA GLU A 30 -2.30 -31.79 26.08
C GLU A 30 -0.83 -31.97 26.47
N ALA A 31 -0.23 -30.86 26.88
CA ALA A 31 0.59 -30.82 28.09
C ALA A 31 0.28 -29.54 28.87
N LEU A 32 -0.46 -29.76 29.97
CA LEU A 32 -0.78 -28.83 31.04
C LEU A 32 0.48 -28.34 31.79
N HIS A 33 0.41 -27.09 32.26
CA HIS A 33 0.99 -26.57 33.51
C HIS A 33 2.48 -26.17 33.55
N GLY A 34 2.68 -24.85 33.61
CA GLY A 34 3.88 -24.19 34.12
C GLY A 34 3.59 -22.72 34.39
N HIS A 35 3.37 -22.39 35.66
CA HIS A 35 3.12 -21.04 36.20
C HIS A 35 4.29 -20.06 35.97
N GLU A 36 3.94 -18.78 35.84
CA GLU A 36 4.70 -17.56 36.24
C GLU A 36 6.00 -17.25 35.47
N THR A 37 6.17 -16.08 34.82
CA THR A 37 6.26 -14.75 35.44
C THR A 37 6.25 -13.65 34.37
N LEU A 38 5.74 -12.48 34.75
CA LEU A 38 5.87 -11.21 34.02
C LEU A 38 7.34 -10.90 33.71
N VAL A 39 7.71 -10.82 32.43
CA VAL A 39 8.87 -10.03 32.00
C VAL A 39 8.49 -9.21 30.78
N LYS A 40 8.62 -7.90 30.95
CA LYS A 40 8.50 -6.86 29.92
C LYS A 40 9.64 -7.04 28.91
N ILE A 41 9.38 -7.73 27.80
CA ILE A 41 10.37 -7.90 26.73
C ILE A 41 10.14 -6.83 25.66
N THR A 42 11.02 -5.83 25.70
CA THR A 42 11.33 -4.89 24.63
C THR A 42 11.68 -5.66 23.35
N PRO A 43 11.19 -5.29 22.15
CA PRO A 43 11.52 -6.05 20.96
C PRO A 43 12.93 -5.69 20.48
N GLU A 44 13.91 -6.49 20.88
CA GLU A 44 15.22 -6.51 20.24
C GLU A 44 15.10 -7.00 18.79
N HIS A 45 15.57 -6.14 17.90
CA HIS A 45 15.82 -6.44 16.50
C HIS A 45 16.98 -7.43 16.41
N SER A 46 16.70 -8.65 16.00
CA SER A 46 17.70 -9.60 15.51
C SER A 46 18.29 -9.10 14.18
N ARG A 47 19.29 -8.23 14.27
CA ARG A 47 20.26 -8.03 13.19
C ARG A 47 21.63 -8.47 13.71
N ARG A 48 21.82 -9.79 13.69
CA ARG A 48 23.12 -10.44 13.91
C ARG A 48 24.06 -10.03 12.77
N ARG A 49 24.90 -9.02 13.02
CA ARG A 49 26.16 -8.80 12.34
C ARG A 49 27.17 -8.49 13.45
N ASP A 50 27.87 -9.53 13.86
CA ASP A 50 28.95 -9.44 14.84
C ASP A 50 30.12 -8.62 14.28
N VAL A 51 30.85 -8.06 15.24
CA VAL A 51 32.23 -7.57 15.22
C VAL A 51 32.43 -6.09 14.84
N GLY A 52 32.51 -5.28 15.90
CA GLY A 52 33.62 -4.35 16.10
C GLY A 52 33.44 -2.95 15.53
N GLU A 53 32.94 -2.03 16.35
CA GLU A 53 33.59 -0.75 16.69
C GLU A 53 32.57 0.14 17.42
N ASP A 54 32.83 0.37 18.71
CA ASP A 54 32.29 1.49 19.47
C ASP A 54 32.80 2.78 18.82
N LEU A 55 32.06 3.27 17.83
CA LEU A 55 32.17 4.65 17.38
C LEU A 55 30.97 5.38 17.93
N ASP A 56 31.18 6.07 19.05
CA ASP A 56 30.37 7.23 19.45
C ASP A 56 30.36 8.20 18.26
N PHE A 57 29.31 8.14 17.43
CA PHE A 57 29.04 9.13 16.41
C PHE A 57 28.27 10.27 17.08
N PRO A 58 28.90 11.43 17.38
CA PRO A 58 28.15 12.60 17.81
C PRO A 58 27.31 13.06 16.61
N ASP A 59 26.02 13.30 16.85
CA ASP A 59 25.09 13.90 15.90
C ASP A 59 25.00 13.20 14.54
N GLN A 60 24.36 12.03 14.50
CA GLN A 60 23.63 11.67 13.28
C GLN A 60 22.58 12.75 13.03
N ALA A 61 22.90 13.65 12.10
CA ALA A 61 21.95 14.63 11.60
C ALA A 61 20.63 13.93 11.30
N PRO A 62 19.47 14.52 11.68
CA PRO A 62 18.18 13.89 11.47
C PRO A 62 18.07 13.47 10.00
N PRO A 63 17.53 12.26 9.73
CA PRO A 63 17.48 11.72 8.37
C PRO A 63 16.86 12.76 7.44
N THR A 64 17.56 13.06 6.35
CA THR A 64 17.10 14.07 5.39
C THR A 64 15.69 13.71 4.93
N PRO A 65 14.71 14.63 5.01
CA PRO A 65 13.34 14.30 4.66
C PRO A 65 13.26 13.89 3.18
N PRO A 66 12.47 12.86 2.85
CA PRO A 66 12.30 12.42 1.47
C PRO A 66 11.76 13.54 0.57
N ARG A 67 12.05 13.45 -0.72
CA ARG A 67 11.69 14.47 -1.72
C ARG A 67 10.17 14.62 -1.84
N GLY A 68 9.68 15.84 -1.76
CA GLY A 68 8.23 16.09 -1.82
C GLY A 68 7.51 15.83 -0.50
N THR A 69 8.24 15.77 0.62
CA THR A 69 7.68 16.04 1.94
C THR A 69 7.05 17.43 1.92
N LEU A 70 5.76 17.51 2.22
CA LEU A 70 4.97 18.73 2.30
C LEU A 70 5.09 19.35 3.70
N ALA A 71 4.65 20.61 3.83
CA ALA A 71 4.67 21.32 5.12
C ALA A 71 3.79 20.64 6.19
N ASP A 72 2.80 19.87 5.74
CA ASP A 72 1.98 19.02 6.61
C ASP A 72 2.68 17.69 6.93
N GLY A 73 3.95 17.46 6.60
CA GLY A 73 4.65 16.21 6.91
C GLY A 73 4.19 14.98 6.09
N THR A 74 3.25 15.13 5.15
CA THR A 74 2.92 14.07 4.20
C THR A 74 3.91 14.07 3.03
N ILE A 75 4.12 12.91 2.44
CA ILE A 75 5.11 12.70 1.39
C ILE A 75 4.37 12.50 0.10
N ARG A 76 4.55 13.45 -0.82
CA ARG A 76 3.98 13.36 -2.16
C ARG A 76 4.66 12.22 -2.91
N THR A 77 3.86 11.27 -3.37
CA THR A 77 4.37 10.18 -4.23
C THR A 77 4.16 10.51 -5.70
N THR A 78 5.07 10.03 -6.55
CA THR A 78 5.01 10.24 -8.00
C THR A 78 3.65 9.84 -8.58
N GLY A 79 3.19 10.63 -9.55
CA GLY A 79 1.77 10.76 -9.91
C GLY A 79 1.17 9.51 -10.54
N TRP A 80 0.31 8.86 -9.77
CA TRP A 80 -0.68 7.91 -10.26
C TRP A 80 -2.03 8.60 -10.21
N LEU A 81 -2.74 8.66 -11.34
CA LEU A 81 -4.14 9.00 -11.39
C LEU A 81 -4.94 7.72 -11.09
N GLN A 82 -5.82 7.75 -10.10
CA GLN A 82 -6.68 6.61 -9.79
C GLN A 82 -8.07 6.84 -10.41
N ILE A 83 -8.49 5.95 -11.30
CA ILE A 83 -9.87 5.90 -11.83
C ILE A 83 -10.48 4.58 -11.35
N GLY A 84 -11.30 4.64 -10.30
CA GLY A 84 -11.85 3.44 -9.65
C GLY A 84 -10.73 2.55 -9.07
N PRO A 85 -10.64 1.26 -9.44
CA PRO A 85 -9.57 0.37 -9.00
C PRO A 85 -8.27 0.48 -9.81
N LEU A 86 -8.27 1.23 -10.93
CA LEU A 86 -7.14 1.29 -11.86
C LEU A 86 -6.17 2.42 -11.51
N ALA A 87 -4.92 2.05 -11.29
CA ALA A 87 -3.79 2.96 -11.14
C ALA A 87 -3.21 3.29 -12.51
N ILE A 88 -3.31 4.54 -12.97
CA ILE A 88 -2.73 4.96 -14.25
C ILE A 88 -1.58 5.93 -13.97
N SER A 89 -0.40 5.65 -14.52
CA SER A 89 0.74 6.56 -14.43
C SER A 89 0.42 7.89 -15.09
N SER A 90 0.65 9.01 -14.40
CA SER A 90 0.50 10.35 -14.99
C SER A 90 1.49 10.61 -16.13
N GLY A 91 2.64 9.94 -16.14
CA GLY A 91 3.58 9.97 -17.27
C GLY A 91 3.02 9.27 -18.52
N LEU A 92 2.22 8.21 -18.33
CA LEU A 92 1.51 7.57 -19.43
C LEU A 92 0.48 8.54 -20.04
N TRP A 93 -0.27 9.26 -19.21
CA TRP A 93 -1.19 10.31 -19.69
C TRP A 93 -0.48 11.40 -20.49
N ALA A 94 0.68 11.88 -20.03
CA ALA A 94 1.47 12.85 -20.76
C ALA A 94 1.95 12.31 -22.12
N THR A 95 2.36 11.04 -22.15
CA THR A 95 2.78 10.35 -23.39
C THR A 95 1.61 10.21 -24.37
N LEU A 96 0.45 9.77 -23.88
CA LEU A 96 -0.76 9.59 -24.69
C LEU A 96 -1.29 10.93 -25.21
N ALA A 97 -1.24 12.00 -24.40
CA ALA A 97 -1.60 13.34 -24.83
C ALA A 97 -0.68 13.81 -25.97
N GLY A 98 0.63 13.65 -25.81
CA GLY A 98 1.60 13.96 -26.86
C GLY A 98 1.36 13.16 -28.15
N ALA A 99 1.12 11.84 -28.01
CA ALA A 99 0.80 10.97 -29.15
C ALA A 99 -0.48 11.40 -29.87
N ALA A 100 -1.55 11.72 -29.11
CA ALA A 100 -2.82 12.17 -29.66
C ALA A 100 -2.68 13.50 -30.41
N THR A 101 -1.93 14.46 -29.86
CA THR A 101 -1.59 15.71 -30.55
C THR A 101 -0.81 15.43 -31.83
N GLY A 102 0.16 14.52 -31.80
CA GLY A 102 0.91 14.15 -32.99
C GLY A 102 0.07 13.44 -34.06
N LEU A 103 -0.89 12.61 -33.65
CA LEU A 103 -1.85 11.97 -34.56
C LEU A 103 -2.70 13.01 -35.31
N ALA A 104 -3.17 14.04 -34.60
CA ALA A 104 -3.91 15.14 -35.20
C ALA A 104 -3.07 15.94 -36.23
N LEU A 105 -1.73 15.89 -36.11
CA LEU A 105 -0.79 16.62 -36.96
C LEU A 105 -0.05 15.73 -37.98
N THR A 106 -0.44 14.47 -38.14
CA THR A 106 0.24 13.49 -39.02
C THR A 106 0.37 13.92 -40.48
N ARG A 107 -0.55 14.76 -40.98
CA ARG A 107 -0.49 15.31 -42.34
C ARG A 107 0.74 16.19 -42.58
N VAL A 108 1.33 16.76 -41.52
CA VAL A 108 2.55 17.58 -41.61
C VAL A 108 3.78 16.69 -41.65
N TRP A 109 3.84 15.69 -40.78
CA TRP A 109 4.95 14.76 -40.70
C TRP A 109 4.53 13.46 -40.00
N ALA A 110 4.73 12.32 -40.69
CA ALA A 110 4.26 11.02 -40.23
C ALA A 110 4.86 10.58 -38.87
N TRP A 111 6.01 11.12 -38.49
CA TRP A 111 6.70 10.76 -37.23
C TRP A 111 6.27 11.61 -36.02
N LEU A 112 5.42 12.63 -36.21
CA LEU A 112 4.96 13.50 -35.12
C LEU A 112 4.32 12.78 -33.93
N PRO A 113 3.49 11.73 -34.09
CA PRO A 113 2.96 10.98 -32.96
C PRO A 113 4.05 10.47 -32.02
N LEU A 114 5.13 9.91 -32.58
CA LEU A 114 6.24 9.37 -31.81
C LEU A 114 7.05 10.49 -31.14
N VAL A 115 7.40 11.52 -31.90
CA VAL A 115 8.19 12.65 -31.40
C VAL A 115 7.46 13.38 -30.26
N LEU A 116 6.17 13.67 -30.44
CA LEU A 116 5.38 14.36 -29.42
C LEU A 116 5.05 13.47 -28.21
N ALA A 117 4.91 12.14 -28.39
CA ALA A 117 4.80 11.22 -27.25
C ALA A 117 6.04 11.26 -26.35
N VAL A 118 7.23 11.16 -26.95
CA VAL A 118 8.51 11.24 -26.22
C VAL A 118 8.67 12.62 -25.57
N THR A 119 8.32 13.68 -26.30
CA THR A 119 8.40 15.06 -25.80
C THR A 119 7.44 15.28 -24.62
N GLY A 120 6.21 14.77 -24.70
CA GLY A 120 5.23 14.82 -23.61
C GLY A 120 5.73 14.13 -22.34
N LEU A 121 6.33 12.94 -22.49
CA LEU A 121 6.96 12.23 -21.38
C LEU A 121 8.14 13.00 -20.77
N ALA A 122 9.02 13.57 -21.62
CA ALA A 122 10.17 14.35 -21.18
C ALA A 122 9.74 15.62 -20.42
N CYS A 123 8.75 16.35 -20.93
CA CYS A 123 8.16 17.50 -20.27
C CYS A 123 7.54 17.13 -18.92
N TRP A 124 6.78 16.04 -18.85
CA TRP A 124 6.22 15.53 -17.60
C TRP A 124 7.31 15.17 -16.59
N TRP A 125 8.37 14.47 -17.03
CA TRP A 125 9.47 14.08 -16.17
C TRP A 125 10.21 15.31 -15.62
N LEU A 126 10.48 16.30 -16.46
CA LEU A 126 11.09 17.55 -16.06
C LEU A 126 10.21 18.29 -15.04
N TRP A 127 8.90 18.36 -15.29
CA TRP A 127 7.93 18.98 -14.38
C TRP A 127 7.94 18.34 -12.99
N VAL A 128 7.83 17.01 -12.93
CA VAL A 128 7.82 16.28 -11.66
C VAL A 128 9.18 16.36 -10.97
N ARG A 129 10.29 16.36 -11.70
CA ARG A 129 11.63 16.44 -11.09
C ARG A 129 11.98 17.84 -10.57
N ARG A 130 11.58 18.89 -11.28
CA ARG A 130 12.07 20.25 -11.03
C ARG A 130 11.06 21.12 -10.28
N TRP A 131 9.75 20.96 -10.54
CA TRP A 131 8.72 21.88 -10.06
C TRP A 131 7.84 21.26 -8.99
N ARG A 132 7.58 19.95 -9.08
CA ARG A 132 6.74 19.20 -8.14
C ARG A 132 7.44 17.91 -7.71
N PRO A 133 8.57 18.00 -6.97
CA PRO A 133 9.31 16.83 -6.53
C PRO A 133 8.39 15.88 -5.75
N ALA A 134 8.56 14.60 -6.01
CA ALA A 134 7.77 13.54 -5.40
C ALA A 134 8.64 12.29 -5.26
N SER A 135 8.53 11.59 -4.14
CA SER A 135 9.23 10.34 -3.90
C SER A 135 8.60 9.19 -4.69
N ARG A 136 9.38 8.14 -4.93
CA ARG A 136 8.80 6.84 -5.31
C ARG A 136 8.38 6.12 -4.03
N ALA A 137 7.25 5.43 -4.09
CA ALA A 137 6.80 4.60 -2.98
C ALA A 137 6.25 3.27 -3.49
N THR A 138 6.80 2.18 -2.98
CA THR A 138 6.43 0.82 -3.36
C THR A 138 5.54 0.23 -2.28
N ASN A 139 4.40 -0.32 -2.68
CA ASN A 139 3.50 -1.00 -1.75
C ASN A 139 4.12 -2.34 -1.35
N LEU A 140 4.47 -2.48 -0.06
CA LEU A 140 5.06 -3.71 0.46
C LEU A 140 3.98 -4.74 0.81
N ARG A 141 3.07 -4.35 1.72
CA ARG A 141 2.07 -5.25 2.28
C ARG A 141 0.86 -4.49 2.81
N ARG A 142 -0.22 -5.23 3.05
CA ARG A 142 -1.42 -4.71 3.71
C ARG A 142 -1.42 -5.16 5.17
N VAL A 143 -1.47 -4.21 6.09
CA VAL A 143 -1.45 -4.46 7.54
C VAL A 143 -2.75 -3.92 8.16
N PRO A 144 -3.40 -4.65 9.08
CA PRO A 144 -4.55 -4.11 9.84
C PRO A 144 -4.16 -2.85 10.60
N ALA A 145 -5.07 -1.87 10.69
CA ALA A 145 -4.82 -0.59 11.35
C ALA A 145 -4.34 -0.77 12.81
N ALA A 146 -4.88 -1.76 13.53
CA ALA A 146 -4.47 -2.07 14.90
C ALA A 146 -3.04 -2.62 15.04
N ARG A 147 -2.40 -3.04 13.94
CA ARG A 147 -1.03 -3.57 13.92
C ARG A 147 0.00 -2.58 13.35
N LEU A 148 -0.43 -1.36 13.05
CA LEU A 148 0.47 -0.30 12.62
C LEU A 148 1.43 0.05 13.77
N ARG A 149 2.70 0.28 13.43
CA ARG A 149 3.73 0.67 14.39
C ARG A 149 4.16 2.12 14.12
N PRO A 150 4.55 2.87 15.17
CA PRO A 150 5.25 4.15 15.00
C PRO A 150 6.40 4.04 13.99
N GLY A 151 6.60 5.08 13.17
CA GLY A 151 7.60 5.12 12.10
C GLY A 151 7.19 4.41 10.81
N THR A 152 6.05 3.71 10.76
CA THR A 152 5.63 2.98 9.55
C THR A 152 5.09 3.96 8.49
N PRO A 153 5.61 3.97 7.25
CA PRO A 153 5.01 4.74 6.16
C PRO A 153 3.77 4.03 5.62
N LEU A 154 2.65 4.76 5.48
CA LEU A 154 1.41 4.23 4.90
C LEU A 154 0.73 5.19 3.94
N ARG A 155 0.01 4.65 2.96
CA ARG A 155 -0.81 5.47 2.04
C ARG A 155 -2.16 5.83 2.64
N LEU A 156 -2.45 7.13 2.67
CA LEU A 156 -3.65 7.68 3.31
C LEU A 156 -4.96 7.25 2.64
N HIS A 157 -4.95 7.11 1.31
CA HIS A 157 -6.15 6.92 0.50
C HIS A 157 -6.24 5.56 -0.22
N GLY A 158 -5.56 4.53 0.29
CA GLY A 158 -5.62 3.17 -0.25
C GLY A 158 -4.30 2.73 -0.89
N ALA A 159 -4.35 2.12 -2.08
CA ALA A 159 -3.15 1.62 -2.75
C ALA A 159 -2.31 2.70 -3.44
N ILE A 160 -2.85 3.93 -3.54
CA ILE A 160 -2.27 5.09 -4.22
C ILE A 160 -2.45 6.33 -3.32
N GLY A 161 -1.66 7.37 -3.56
CA GLY A 161 -1.80 8.67 -2.92
C GLY A 161 -0.60 9.08 -2.05
N PRO A 162 -0.72 10.22 -1.34
CA PRO A 162 0.30 10.67 -0.40
C PRO A 162 0.54 9.62 0.68
N VAL A 163 1.79 9.61 1.14
CA VAL A 163 2.26 8.73 2.20
C VAL A 163 2.38 9.54 3.47
N ALA A 164 1.89 9.00 4.59
CA ALA A 164 2.08 9.57 5.90
C ALA A 164 2.84 8.57 6.77
N VAL A 165 3.62 9.08 7.70
CA VAL A 165 4.36 8.26 8.67
C VAL A 165 3.54 8.20 9.96
N VAL A 166 3.31 6.99 10.46
CA VAL A 166 2.60 6.80 11.75
C VAL A 166 3.47 7.37 12.87
N GLU A 167 2.90 8.25 13.66
CA GLU A 167 3.51 8.71 14.91
C GLU A 167 3.06 7.83 16.08
N SER A 168 1.74 7.65 16.23
CA SER A 168 1.17 6.84 17.29
C SER A 168 -0.14 6.17 16.86
N VAL A 169 -0.45 5.06 17.50
CA VAL A 169 -1.72 4.34 17.32
C VAL A 169 -2.32 4.13 18.70
N THR A 170 -3.46 4.78 18.93
CA THR A 170 -4.16 4.73 20.21
C THR A 170 -5.47 3.98 20.02
N PRO A 171 -5.80 2.99 20.87
CA PRO A 171 -7.12 2.36 20.83
C PRO A 171 -8.21 3.39 21.14
N ASP A 172 -9.27 3.37 20.33
CA ASP A 172 -10.43 4.27 20.41
C ASP A 172 -11.71 3.41 20.56
N GLY A 173 -11.68 2.52 21.56
CA GLY A 173 -12.70 1.49 21.78
C GLY A 173 -12.36 0.12 21.16
N PRO A 174 -13.29 -0.85 21.22
CA PRO A 174 -13.02 -2.25 20.88
C PRO A 174 -12.79 -2.50 19.38
N GLU A 175 -13.39 -1.67 18.51
CA GLU A 175 -13.32 -1.87 17.05
C GLU A 175 -12.64 -0.73 16.29
N ARG A 176 -12.14 0.30 16.98
CA ARG A 176 -11.55 1.47 16.36
C ARG A 176 -10.18 1.79 16.96
N VAL A 177 -9.32 2.35 16.12
CA VAL A 177 -8.03 2.89 16.49
C VAL A 177 -7.90 4.29 15.90
N THR A 178 -7.36 5.20 16.69
CA THR A 178 -6.93 6.51 16.23
C THR A 178 -5.48 6.41 15.83
N VAL A 179 -5.19 6.62 14.55
CA VAL A 179 -3.83 6.71 14.04
C VAL A 179 -3.47 8.18 13.94
N THR A 180 -2.47 8.60 14.71
CA THR A 180 -1.85 9.92 14.60
C THR A 180 -0.64 9.80 13.70
N PHE A 181 -0.52 10.73 12.76
CA PHE A 181 0.60 10.81 11.83
C PHE A 181 1.57 11.89 12.28
N THR A 182 2.83 11.79 11.84
CA THR A 182 3.86 12.81 12.09
C THR A 182 3.50 14.20 11.57
N SER A 183 2.49 14.27 10.70
CA SER A 183 1.83 15.49 10.24
C SER A 183 0.98 16.22 11.28
N GLY A 184 0.69 15.57 12.42
CA GLY A 184 -0.34 15.98 13.37
C GLY A 184 -1.76 15.60 12.95
N HIS A 185 -1.98 15.08 11.74
CA HIS A 185 -3.29 14.59 11.32
C HIS A 185 -3.66 13.31 12.07
N ARG A 186 -4.96 13.16 12.37
CA ARG A 186 -5.52 11.98 13.03
C ARG A 186 -6.56 11.34 12.13
N HIS A 187 -6.52 10.01 12.04
CA HIS A 187 -7.53 9.22 11.35
C HIS A 187 -8.10 8.16 12.27
N HIS A 188 -9.43 8.13 12.38
CA HIS A 188 -10.16 7.07 13.06
C HIS A 188 -10.41 5.93 12.07
N LEU A 189 -9.75 4.80 12.29
CA LEU A 189 -9.84 3.63 11.43
C LEU A 189 -10.43 2.46 12.21
N ARG A 190 -11.16 1.58 11.51
CA ARG A 190 -11.55 0.30 12.10
C ARG A 190 -10.30 -0.54 12.35
N THR A 191 -10.23 -1.25 13.47
CA THR A 191 -9.08 -2.11 13.86
C THR A 191 -8.66 -3.07 12.74
N GLY A 192 -9.64 -3.68 12.06
CA GLY A 192 -9.43 -4.61 10.93
C GLY A 192 -9.22 -3.96 9.56
N ARG A 193 -9.31 -2.62 9.43
CA ARG A 193 -9.11 -1.95 8.14
C ARG A 193 -7.68 -2.17 7.67
N ARG A 194 -7.53 -2.66 6.45
CA ARG A 194 -6.23 -2.94 5.85
C ARG A 194 -5.61 -1.66 5.28
N CYS A 195 -4.49 -1.25 5.86
CA CYS A 195 -3.68 -0.12 5.43
C CYS A 195 -2.53 -0.60 4.55
N HIS A 196 -2.21 0.15 3.50
CA HIS A 196 -1.10 -0.15 2.61
C HIS A 196 0.19 0.42 3.19
N VAL A 197 1.04 -0.47 3.69
CA VAL A 197 2.39 -0.12 4.14
C VAL A 197 3.28 -0.01 2.93
N VAL A 198 4.07 1.05 2.90
CA VAL A 198 4.93 1.36 1.76
C VAL A 198 6.37 1.57 2.18
N GLU A 199 7.27 1.32 1.25
CA GLU A 199 8.66 1.73 1.32
C GLU A 199 8.85 2.96 0.45
N ILE A 200 9.56 3.96 0.98
CA ILE A 200 9.87 5.19 0.25
C ILE A 200 11.26 5.01 -0.36
N LEU A 201 11.34 5.16 -1.67
CA LEU A 201 12.56 5.03 -2.47
C LEU A 201 12.96 6.44 -2.90
N ASP A 202 13.98 7.00 -2.27
CA ASP A 202 14.52 8.32 -2.60
C ASP A 202 16.03 8.33 -2.75
#